data_AF-A0A554JXP5-F1
#
_entry.id   AF-A0A554JXP5-F1
#
_cell.length_a   1.000
_cell.length_b   1.000
_cell.length_c   1.000
_cell.angle_alpha   90.00
_cell.angle_beta   90.00
_cell.angle_gamma   90.00
#
_symmetry.space_group_name_H-M   'P 1'
#
loop_
_entity.id
_entity.type
_entity.pdbx_description
1 polymer ?
#
loop_
_entity_poly.entity_id
_entity_poly.type
_entity_poly.pdbx_seq_one_letter_code
_entity_poly.pdbx_strand_id
1 'polypeptide(L)'
;MKKRAFLLLVGIAAAFVVVASIAAVTLAQTPPYAVKIRVVDKIESAKIFEGFVLEQTRGKTSILGDQINFRVLSTTTAFTKGSKGRSTKDWLSGLKNEDVVTATGWYRSSDKTFELAKVVNRSR
;
A
#
# COMPACT_ATOMS: atom_id res chain seq x y z
N MET A 1 14.01 62.32 -19.19
CA MET A 1 15.44 62.66 -19.03
C MET A 1 16.13 61.55 -18.25
N LYS A 2 17.32 61.17 -18.69
CA LYS A 2 18.17 60.05 -18.22
C LYS A 2 18.73 60.28 -16.82
N LYS A 3 18.98 59.20 -16.05
CA LYS A 3 20.21 58.85 -15.27
C LYS A 3 19.87 57.66 -14.34
N ARG A 4 20.28 56.42 -14.65
CA ARG A 4 21.58 55.77 -14.31
C ARG A 4 21.86 55.80 -12.80
N ALA A 5 21.61 54.73 -12.04
CA ALA A 5 22.48 53.54 -11.85
C ALA A 5 23.74 53.83 -11.01
N PHE A 6 23.79 53.36 -9.76
CA PHE A 6 24.93 52.71 -9.06
C PHE A 6 24.55 52.54 -7.57
N LEU A 7 24.22 51.34 -7.08
CA LEU A 7 25.16 50.42 -6.43
C LEU A 7 25.99 51.05 -5.30
N LEU A 8 25.56 50.83 -4.06
CA LEU A 8 26.46 50.64 -2.92
C LEU A 8 26.06 49.33 -2.21
N LEU A 9 26.66 48.27 -2.74
CA LEU A 9 26.86 46.98 -2.10
C LEU A 9 27.75 47.21 -0.86
N VAL A 10 27.42 46.60 0.27
CA VAL A 10 28.32 45.84 1.18
C VAL A 10 27.51 45.56 2.45
N GLY A 11 27.23 44.29 2.75
CA GLY A 11 26.61 43.93 4.03
C GLY A 11 26.06 42.51 4.11
N ILE A 12 26.97 41.53 4.11
CA ILE A 12 26.81 40.21 4.73
C ILE A 12 26.06 39.15 3.91
N ALA A 13 26.89 38.32 3.26
CA ALA A 13 26.56 36.97 2.87
C ALA A 13 26.42 36.07 4.11
N ALA A 14 25.26 35.45 4.27
CA ALA A 14 25.06 34.17 4.94
C ALA A 14 23.79 33.56 4.32
N ALA A 15 23.96 32.74 3.28
CA ALA A 15 23.84 31.29 3.39
C ALA A 15 22.47 30.86 3.95
N PHE A 16 21.53 30.48 3.07
CA PHE A 16 21.29 29.07 2.77
C PHE A 16 20.17 28.95 1.74
N VAL A 17 20.43 28.13 0.74
CA VAL A 17 19.52 27.64 -0.28
C VAL A 17 18.23 27.16 0.40
N VAL A 18 17.13 27.90 0.25
CA VAL A 18 15.81 27.30 0.43
C VAL A 18 15.58 26.44 -0.79
N VAL A 19 16.01 25.18 -0.63
CA VAL A 19 15.70 24.07 -1.51
C VAL A 19 14.22 24.20 -1.85
N ALA A 20 13.94 24.36 -3.15
CA ALA A 20 12.66 24.02 -3.70
C ALA A 20 12.47 22.53 -3.42
N SER A 21 11.97 22.23 -2.23
CA SER A 21 11.53 20.91 -1.85
C SER A 21 10.37 20.65 -2.78
N ILE A 22 10.69 19.91 -3.84
CA ILE A 22 9.74 19.17 -4.63
C ILE A 22 8.97 18.31 -3.63
N ALA A 23 7.92 18.87 -3.04
CA ALA A 23 6.84 18.09 -2.51
C ALA A 23 6.15 17.54 -3.75
N ALA A 24 6.78 16.51 -4.33
CA ALA A 24 6.04 15.45 -4.98
C ALA A 24 5.03 15.01 -3.93
N VAL A 25 3.84 15.59 -3.98
CA VAL A 25 2.65 14.95 -3.48
C VAL A 25 2.60 13.68 -4.31
N THR A 26 3.23 12.63 -3.78
CA THR A 26 2.95 11.28 -4.19
C THR A 26 1.45 11.14 -3.92
N LEU A 27 0.65 11.42 -4.95
CA LEU A 27 -0.73 11.01 -5.03
C LEU A 27 -0.68 9.51 -4.74
N ALA A 28 -0.88 9.13 -3.48
CA ALA A 28 -0.82 7.76 -3.04
C ALA A 28 -1.87 7.04 -3.88
N GLN A 29 -1.40 6.33 -4.92
CA GLN A 29 -2.30 5.72 -5.89
C GLN A 29 -3.19 4.76 -5.11
N THR A 30 -4.49 5.05 -5.11
CA THR A 30 -5.45 4.18 -4.43
C THR A 30 -5.41 2.82 -5.14
N PRO A 31 -5.18 1.71 -4.41
CA PRO A 31 -5.11 0.40 -5.03
C PRO A 31 -6.35 0.11 -5.86
N PRO A 32 -6.20 -0.42 -7.09
CA PRO A 32 -7.31 -0.59 -8.01
C PRO A 32 -8.20 -1.79 -7.66
N TYR A 33 -7.73 -2.72 -6.83
CA TYR A 33 -8.50 -3.90 -6.44
C TYR A 33 -8.95 -3.86 -4.99
N ALA A 34 -10.16 -4.38 -4.76
CA ALA A 34 -10.72 -4.66 -3.45
C ALA A 34 -11.44 -6.01 -3.51
N VAL A 35 -11.03 -6.95 -2.65
CA VAL A 35 -11.46 -8.37 -2.70
C VAL A 35 -11.74 -8.93 -1.31
N LYS A 36 -12.59 -9.95 -1.24
CA LYS A 36 -12.64 -10.89 -0.11
C LYS A 36 -11.97 -12.19 -0.50
N ILE A 37 -11.20 -12.74 0.42
CA ILE A 37 -10.32 -13.88 0.19
C ILE A 37 -10.56 -14.89 1.30
N ARG A 38 -10.68 -16.17 0.94
CA ARG A 38 -10.55 -17.28 1.89
C ARG A 38 -9.11 -17.79 1.87
N VAL A 39 -8.46 -17.83 3.03
CA VAL A 39 -7.10 -18.32 3.16
C VAL A 39 -7.07 -19.84 2.98
N VAL A 40 -6.21 -20.33 2.10
CA VAL A 40 -6.02 -21.77 1.85
C VAL A 40 -4.77 -22.25 2.56
N ASP A 41 -3.66 -21.54 2.37
CA ASP A 41 -2.38 -21.89 2.97
C ASP A 41 -1.55 -20.64 3.28
N LYS A 42 -0.58 -20.75 4.19
CA LYS A 42 0.26 -19.63 4.64
C LYS A 42 1.74 -20.00 4.65
N ILE A 43 2.53 -19.22 3.92
CA ILE A 43 3.99 -19.31 3.90
C ILE A 43 4.56 -18.09 4.64
N GLU A 44 4.61 -18.18 5.97
CA GLU A 44 4.96 -17.05 6.83
C GLU A 44 6.37 -16.50 6.57
N SER A 45 7.34 -17.38 6.30
CA SER A 45 8.73 -17.02 5.97
C SER A 45 8.84 -16.15 4.72
N ALA A 46 7.95 -16.35 3.74
CA ALA A 46 7.92 -15.61 2.48
C ALA A 46 7.02 -14.35 2.55
N LYS A 47 6.28 -14.15 3.64
CA LYS A 47 5.21 -13.15 3.75
C LYS A 47 4.17 -13.30 2.63
N ILE A 48 3.87 -14.54 2.28
CA ILE A 48 2.89 -14.91 1.25
C ILE A 48 1.87 -15.85 1.87
N PHE A 49 0.62 -15.73 1.44
CA PHE A 49 -0.40 -16.74 1.70
C PHE A 49 -1.20 -16.99 0.43
N GLU A 50 -1.72 -18.20 0.27
CA GLU A 50 -2.61 -18.55 -0.81
C GLU A 50 -4.06 -18.35 -0.40
N GLY A 51 -4.91 -17.98 -1.35
CA GLY A 51 -6.32 -17.89 -1.10
C GLY A 51 -7.20 -17.91 -2.34
N PHE A 52 -8.48 -18.19 -2.12
CA PHE A 52 -9.53 -18.07 -3.14
C PHE A 52 -10.21 -16.72 -3.03
N VAL A 53 -10.33 -16.01 -4.16
CA VAL A 53 -11.11 -14.78 -4.24
C VAL A 53 -12.60 -15.13 -4.20
N LEU A 54 -13.26 -14.84 -3.09
CA LEU A 54 -14.69 -15.07 -2.88
C LEU A 54 -15.55 -13.95 -3.46
N GLU A 55 -15.06 -12.71 -3.40
CA GLU A 55 -15.75 -11.52 -3.89
C GLU A 55 -14.74 -10.52 -4.43
N GLN A 56 -15.12 -9.78 -5.47
CA GLN A 56 -14.36 -8.66 -6.00
C GLN A 56 -15.26 -7.42 -6.06
N THR A 57 -15.00 -6.45 -5.19
CA THR A 57 -15.76 -5.19 -5.12
C THR A 57 -15.19 -4.12 -6.05
N ARG A 58 -13.90 -4.22 -6.41
CA ARG A 58 -13.23 -3.30 -7.33
C ARG A 58 -12.13 -4.05 -8.10
N GLY A 59 -11.93 -3.70 -9.37
CA GLY A 59 -10.81 -4.16 -10.19
C GLY A 59 -11.04 -3.88 -11.67
N LYS A 60 -9.97 -3.93 -12.48
CA LYS A 60 -10.06 -3.76 -13.95
C LYS A 60 -10.35 -5.07 -14.69
N THR A 61 -9.95 -6.19 -14.08
CA THR A 61 -10.12 -7.55 -14.60
C THR A 61 -10.78 -8.37 -13.52
N SER A 62 -11.70 -9.26 -13.89
CA SER A 62 -12.30 -10.21 -12.94
C SER A 62 -11.26 -11.26 -12.56
N ILE A 63 -11.09 -11.44 -11.26
CA ILE A 63 -10.27 -12.50 -10.64
C ILE A 63 -11.12 -13.31 -9.63
N LEU A 64 -12.44 -13.24 -9.76
CA LEU A 64 -13.38 -13.95 -8.91
C LEU A 64 -13.27 -15.47 -9.12
N GLY A 65 -13.16 -16.23 -8.03
CA GLY A 65 -13.02 -17.69 -8.07
C GLY A 65 -11.58 -18.18 -8.29
N ASP A 66 -10.64 -17.28 -8.60
CA ASP A 66 -9.23 -17.66 -8.79
C ASP A 66 -8.53 -17.96 -7.46
N GLN A 67 -7.65 -18.96 -7.49
CA GLN A 67 -6.62 -19.17 -6.47
C GLN A 67 -5.40 -18.32 -6.80
N ILE A 68 -5.01 -17.46 -5.85
CA ILE A 68 -4.02 -16.40 -6.05
C ILE A 68 -3.03 -16.36 -4.88
N ASN A 69 -1.78 -15.99 -5.17
CA ASN A 69 -0.76 -15.72 -4.17
C ASN A 69 -0.91 -14.29 -3.62
N PHE A 70 -1.16 -14.14 -2.33
CA PHE A 70 -1.27 -12.84 -1.67
C PHE A 70 0.05 -12.48 -1.00
N ARG A 71 0.75 -11.49 -1.58
CA ARG A 71 2.02 -11.02 -1.08
C ARG A 71 1.82 -9.85 -0.13
N VAL A 72 2.32 -10.01 1.10
CA VAL A 72 2.34 -8.96 2.12
C VAL A 72 3.61 -8.13 1.95
N LEU A 73 3.45 -6.87 1.58
CA LEU A 73 4.53 -5.89 1.45
C LEU A 73 4.90 -5.28 2.81
N SER A 74 6.08 -4.66 2.88
CA SER A 74 6.48 -3.88 4.07
C SER A 74 5.57 -2.68 4.34
N THR A 75 4.93 -2.16 3.29
CA THR A 75 3.98 -1.04 3.32
C THR A 75 2.53 -1.49 3.56
N THR A 76 2.26 -2.79 3.59
CA THR A 76 0.90 -3.29 3.84
C THR A 76 0.44 -2.86 5.22
N THR A 77 -0.74 -2.26 5.30
CA THR A 77 -1.37 -1.87 6.58
C THR A 77 -2.42 -2.89 6.97
N ALA A 78 -2.32 -3.42 8.19
CA ALA A 78 -3.24 -4.44 8.69
C ALA A 78 -4.17 -3.91 9.78
N PHE A 79 -5.44 -4.33 9.74
CA PHE A 79 -6.45 -3.92 10.70
C PHE A 79 -7.28 -5.11 11.17
N THR A 80 -7.65 -5.07 12.44
CA THR A 80 -8.72 -5.89 13.01
C THR A 80 -10.01 -5.07 13.03
N LYS A 81 -11.14 -5.71 12.75
CA LYS A 81 -12.46 -5.06 12.78
C LYS A 81 -12.66 -4.38 14.15
N GLY A 82 -12.79 -3.05 14.16
CA GLY A 82 -13.02 -2.27 15.38
C GLY A 82 -11.78 -1.80 16.15
N SER A 83 -10.55 -2.04 15.68
CA SER A 83 -9.33 -1.58 16.37
C SER A 83 -8.53 -0.53 15.57
N LYS A 84 -7.71 0.24 16.29
CA LYS A 84 -6.55 0.95 15.70
C LYS A 84 -5.57 -0.11 15.17
N GLY A 85 -4.88 0.19 14.07
CA GLY A 85 -4.15 -0.79 13.24
C GLY A 85 -3.25 -1.76 14.02
N ARG A 86 -3.08 -2.96 13.47
CA ARG A 86 -2.20 -4.01 13.99
C ARG A 86 -0.94 -4.06 13.15
N SER A 87 0.19 -4.48 13.74
CA SER A 87 1.38 -4.74 12.94
C SER A 87 1.09 -5.84 11.92
N THR A 88 1.61 -5.69 10.71
CA THR A 88 1.35 -6.60 9.60
C THR A 88 1.92 -7.99 9.85
N LYS A 89 3.04 -8.05 10.58
CA LYS A 89 3.65 -9.30 11.06
C LYS A 89 2.70 -10.05 12.00
N ASP A 90 2.16 -9.35 13.01
CA ASP A 90 1.26 -9.96 13.99
C ASP A 90 -0.11 -10.31 13.40
N TRP A 91 -0.49 -9.63 12.31
CA TRP A 91 -1.67 -9.98 11.53
C TRP A 91 -1.45 -11.30 10.77
N LEU A 92 -0.32 -11.43 10.07
CA LEU A 92 0.00 -12.64 9.31
C LEU A 92 0.20 -13.85 10.21
N SER A 93 0.86 -13.69 11.37
CA SER A 93 1.03 -14.79 12.33
C SER A 93 -0.31 -15.29 12.89
N GLY A 94 -1.27 -14.38 13.09
CA GLY A 94 -2.62 -14.71 13.55
C GLY A 94 -3.55 -15.27 12.48
N LEU A 95 -3.18 -15.18 11.20
CA LEU A 95 -3.96 -15.68 10.08
C LEU A 95 -3.95 -17.21 10.04
N LYS A 96 -5.12 -17.81 9.84
CA LYS A 96 -5.33 -19.27 9.80
C LYS A 96 -6.04 -19.69 8.51
N ASN A 97 -5.90 -20.95 8.15
CA ASN A 97 -6.62 -21.53 7.02
C ASN A 97 -8.13 -21.39 7.25
N GLU A 98 -8.88 -21.19 6.17
CA GLU A 98 -10.31 -20.86 6.11
C GLU A 98 -10.70 -19.47 6.64
N ASP A 99 -9.77 -18.69 7.22
CA ASP A 99 -10.08 -17.30 7.59
C ASP A 99 -10.49 -16.49 6.36
N VAL A 100 -11.51 -15.63 6.52
CA VAL A 100 -11.97 -14.73 5.47
C VAL A 100 -11.43 -13.32 5.72
N VAL A 101 -10.62 -12.84 4.79
CA VAL A 101 -9.99 -11.53 4.86
C VAL A 101 -10.48 -10.63 3.75
N THR A 102 -10.61 -9.33 4.05
CA THR A 102 -10.83 -8.30 3.03
C THR A 102 -9.51 -7.62 2.74
N ALA A 103 -9.14 -7.52 1.47
CA ALA A 103 -7.89 -6.93 1.05
C ALA A 103 -8.10 -5.88 -0.04
N THR A 104 -7.20 -4.91 -0.08
CA THR A 104 -7.03 -4.00 -1.21
C THR A 104 -5.58 -4.02 -1.65
N GLY A 105 -5.34 -3.88 -2.94
CA GLY A 105 -4.02 -4.07 -3.51
C GLY A 105 -3.95 -3.99 -5.02
N TRP A 106 -2.84 -4.48 -5.56
CA TRP A 106 -2.56 -4.55 -6.98
C TRP A 106 -2.49 -6.01 -7.41
N TYR A 107 -3.22 -6.34 -8.47
CA TYR A 107 -3.16 -7.66 -9.07
C TYR A 107 -2.16 -7.66 -10.24
N ARG A 108 -1.26 -8.64 -10.23
CA ARG A 108 -0.30 -8.92 -11.29
C ARG A 108 -0.68 -10.23 -11.96
N SER A 109 -1.17 -10.13 -13.20
CA SER A 109 -1.65 -11.29 -13.95
C SER A 109 -0.54 -12.24 -14.41
N SER A 110 0.69 -11.75 -14.57
CA SER A 110 1.82 -12.55 -15.08
C SER A 110 2.19 -13.73 -14.19
N ASP A 111 2.04 -13.58 -12.88
CA ASP A 111 2.43 -14.57 -11.86
C ASP A 111 1.29 -14.87 -10.86
N LYS A 112 0.07 -14.42 -11.18
CA LYS A 112 -1.13 -14.53 -10.32
C LYS A 112 -0.83 -14.08 -8.88
N THR A 113 -0.16 -12.94 -8.73
CA THR A 113 0.15 -12.36 -7.42
C THR A 113 -0.73 -11.15 -7.14
N PHE A 114 -1.27 -11.09 -5.92
CA PHE A 114 -1.96 -9.93 -5.39
C PHE A 114 -1.09 -9.27 -4.31
N GLU A 115 -0.57 -8.09 -4.61
CA GLU A 115 0.26 -7.32 -3.69
C GLU A 115 -0.63 -6.47 -2.78
N LEU A 116 -0.53 -6.73 -1.48
CA LEU A 116 -1.42 -6.15 -0.48
C LEU A 116 -0.99 -4.72 -0.12
N ALA A 117 -1.91 -3.77 -0.26
CA ALA A 117 -1.75 -2.42 0.27
C ALA A 117 -2.37 -2.30 1.67
N LYS A 118 -3.57 -2.87 1.84
CA LYS A 118 -4.29 -2.88 3.10
C LYS A 118 -5.09 -4.16 3.25
N VAL A 119 -5.12 -4.69 4.47
CA VAL A 119 -5.89 -5.88 4.84
C VAL A 119 -6.70 -5.65 6.09
N VAL A 120 -7.90 -6.21 6.13
CA VAL A 120 -8.81 -6.21 7.26
C VAL A 120 -9.27 -7.63 7.49
N ASN A 121 -8.99 -8.18 8.68
CA ASN A 121 -9.54 -9.49 9.02
C ASN A 121 -11.03 -9.35 9.35
N ARG A 122 -11.89 -10.12 8.69
CA ARG A 122 -13.35 -10.03 8.88
C ARG A 122 -13.87 -11.34 9.46
N SER A 123 -13.45 -11.59 10.70
CA SER A 123 -14.03 -12.56 11.63
C SER A 123 -13.95 -14.04 11.20
N ARG A 124 -13.59 -14.87 12.17
CA ARG A 124 -14.07 -16.26 12.24
C ARG A 124 -15.56 -16.26 12.56
#